data_AF-A0A2K9PUV6-F1
#
_entry.id   AF-A0A2K9PUV6-F1
#
_cell.length_a   1.000
_cell.length_b   1.000
_cell.length_c   1.000
_cell.angle_alpha   90.00
_cell.angle_beta   90.00
_cell.angle_gamma   90.00
#
_symmetry.space_group_name_H-M   'P 1'
#
loop_
_entity.id
_entity.type
_entity.pdbx_description
1 polymer ?
#
loop_
_entity_poly.entity_id
_entity_poly.type
_entity_poly.pdbx_seq_one_letter_code
_entity_poly.pdbx_strand_id
1 'polypeptide(L)'
;MKRTIQSVLCLLFITTILVSCGDSASLQRYFVDNQESSNFISQDIPISMIKLDKSNFTEEQNDAYNSVKRLNFLAYKTSETDTDIIYKEELATVKTILNDSKYTDLMEFSDKGRKIIVKYIGTDDEADEVVVFGSAKELGFGIVRVLGDDMSPDKMATLFTALQGANVDESQVQDIMNFFK
;
A
#
# COMPACT_ATOMS: atom_id res chain seq x y z
N MET A 1 -2.04 -48.70 -6.19
CA MET A 1 -3.13 -48.25 -5.29
C MET A 1 -2.68 -47.24 -4.23
N LYS A 2 -1.53 -47.42 -3.54
CA LYS A 2 -1.04 -46.42 -2.54
C LYS A 2 -0.64 -45.06 -3.14
N ARG A 3 -0.01 -45.03 -4.32
CA ARG A 3 0.40 -43.79 -5.02
C ARG A 3 -0.78 -42.93 -5.48
N THR A 4 -1.85 -43.54 -5.96
CA THR A 4 -3.07 -42.84 -6.40
C THR A 4 -3.83 -42.25 -5.21
N ILE A 5 -3.85 -42.92 -4.06
CA ILE A 5 -4.44 -42.38 -2.81
C ILE A 5 -3.63 -41.18 -2.31
N GLN A 6 -2.29 -41.24 -2.36
CA GLN A 6 -1.43 -40.10 -1.99
C GLN A 6 -1.61 -38.88 -2.91
N SER A 7 -1.74 -39.09 -4.22
CA SER A 7 -1.99 -38.00 -5.17
C SER A 7 -3.39 -37.37 -5.00
N VAL A 8 -4.40 -38.18 -4.67
CA VAL A 8 -5.77 -37.67 -4.40
C VAL A 8 -5.82 -36.93 -3.06
N LEU A 9 -5.08 -37.37 -2.04
CA LEU A 9 -4.98 -36.64 -0.76
C LEU A 9 -4.29 -35.27 -0.91
N CYS A 10 -3.23 -35.18 -1.72
CA CYS A 10 -2.58 -33.91 -2.04
C CYS A 10 -3.50 -32.97 -2.83
N LEU A 11 -4.28 -33.50 -3.80
CA LEU A 11 -5.22 -32.68 -4.58
C LEU A 11 -6.37 -32.15 -3.71
N LEU A 12 -6.86 -32.94 -2.77
CA LEU A 12 -7.94 -32.55 -1.85
C LEU A 12 -7.47 -31.45 -0.87
N PHE A 13 -6.20 -31.51 -0.45
CA PHE A 13 -5.63 -30.51 0.47
C PHE A 13 -5.40 -29.14 -0.20
N ILE A 14 -5.11 -29.11 -1.51
CA ILE A 14 -4.93 -27.85 -2.25
C ILE A 14 -6.27 -27.11 -2.42
N THR A 15 -7.40 -27.83 -2.53
CA THR A 15 -8.72 -27.19 -2.68
C THR A 15 -9.27 -26.58 -1.39
N THR A 16 -8.84 -27.05 -0.22
CA THR A 16 -9.34 -26.55 1.08
C THR A 16 -8.66 -25.26 1.55
N ILE A 17 -7.54 -24.86 0.93
CA ILE A 17 -6.85 -23.60 1.29
C ILE A 17 -7.54 -22.38 0.63
N LEU A 18 -8.34 -22.61 -0.42
CA LEU A 18 -8.99 -21.51 -1.17
C LEU A 18 -10.34 -21.07 -0.58
N VAL A 19 -10.85 -21.75 0.45
CA VAL A 19 -12.18 -21.46 1.04
C VAL A 19 -12.13 -20.81 2.43
N SER A 20 -10.95 -20.42 2.91
CA SER A 20 -10.77 -19.73 4.20
C SER A 20 -10.45 -18.24 4.06
N CYS A 21 -10.40 -17.67 2.85
CA CYS A 21 -10.26 -16.23 2.72
C CYS A 21 -11.62 -15.62 3.05
N GLY A 22 -11.79 -15.21 4.31
CA GLY A 22 -12.99 -14.53 4.75
C GLY A 22 -13.30 -13.36 3.83
N ASP A 23 -14.59 -13.13 3.62
CA ASP A 23 -15.23 -12.01 2.91
C ASP A 23 -14.80 -10.61 3.40
N SER A 24 -13.77 -10.50 4.24
CA SER A 24 -13.22 -9.24 4.70
C SER A 24 -12.57 -8.52 3.52
N ALA A 25 -13.17 -7.40 3.11
CA ALA A 25 -12.55 -6.42 2.23
C ALA A 25 -11.09 -6.19 2.68
N SER A 26 -10.13 -6.61 1.86
CA SER A 26 -8.70 -6.47 2.12
C SER A 26 -8.07 -5.53 1.11
N LEU A 27 -6.97 -4.87 1.47
CA LEU A 27 -6.24 -4.05 0.52
C LEU A 27 -5.73 -4.89 -0.65
N GLN A 28 -5.31 -6.14 -0.42
CA GLN A 28 -4.85 -6.99 -1.52
C GLN A 28 -5.97 -7.24 -2.53
N ARG A 29 -7.18 -7.58 -2.06
CA ARG A 29 -8.32 -7.80 -2.96
C ARG A 29 -8.72 -6.52 -3.67
N TYR A 30 -8.76 -5.40 -2.93
CA TYR A 30 -9.07 -4.08 -3.47
C TYR A 30 -8.10 -3.65 -4.59
N PHE A 31 -6.80 -3.94 -4.44
CA PHE A 31 -5.81 -3.69 -5.48
C PHE A 31 -6.07 -4.55 -6.72
N VAL A 32 -6.29 -5.86 -6.55
CA VAL A 32 -6.56 -6.78 -7.66
C VAL A 32 -7.83 -6.38 -8.42
N ASP A 33 -8.88 -5.98 -7.72
CA ASP A 33 -10.16 -5.61 -8.34
C ASP A 33 -10.12 -4.29 -9.09
N ASN A 34 -9.23 -3.36 -8.70
CA ASN A 34 -9.19 -2.01 -9.27
C ASN A 34 -7.99 -1.75 -10.20
N GLN A 35 -7.00 -2.66 -10.28
CA GLN A 35 -5.78 -2.42 -11.07
C GLN A 35 -6.04 -2.22 -12.59
N GLU A 36 -7.17 -2.70 -13.11
CA GLU A 36 -7.54 -2.58 -14.54
C GLU A 36 -8.65 -1.52 -14.78
N SER A 37 -9.11 -0.86 -13.73
CA SER A 37 -10.19 0.13 -13.80
C SER A 37 -9.68 1.47 -14.36
N SER A 38 -10.46 2.11 -15.23
CA SER A 38 -10.04 3.34 -15.93
C SER A 38 -9.74 4.54 -15.02
N ASN A 39 -10.38 4.59 -13.85
CA ASN A 39 -10.20 5.65 -12.85
C ASN A 39 -9.06 5.34 -11.87
N PHE A 40 -8.32 4.26 -12.12
CA PHE A 40 -7.22 3.81 -11.28
C PHE A 40 -5.92 3.69 -12.07
N ILE A 41 -4.81 3.90 -11.37
CA ILE A 41 -3.48 3.48 -11.80
C ILE A 41 -2.86 2.61 -10.72
N SER A 42 -2.24 1.50 -11.13
CA SER A 42 -1.54 0.58 -10.24
C SER A 42 -0.11 0.38 -10.71
N GLN A 43 0.85 0.36 -9.78
CA GLN A 43 2.26 0.10 -10.06
C GLN A 43 2.88 -0.76 -8.95
N ASP A 44 3.74 -1.71 -9.31
CA ASP A 44 4.61 -2.42 -8.36
C ASP A 44 6.06 -2.04 -8.67
N ILE A 45 6.69 -1.35 -7.73
CA ILE A 45 7.97 -0.67 -7.92
C ILE A 45 8.98 -1.24 -6.92
N PRO A 46 9.99 -2.00 -7.38
CA PRO A 46 11.12 -2.36 -6.54
C PRO A 46 11.83 -1.12 -6.01
N ILE A 47 12.23 -1.11 -4.74
CA ILE A 47 12.86 0.07 -4.13
C ILE A 47 14.18 0.45 -4.83
N SER A 48 14.85 -0.55 -5.43
CA SER A 48 16.09 -0.37 -6.20
C SER A 48 15.91 0.47 -7.46
N MET A 49 14.67 0.59 -7.96
CA MET A 49 14.36 1.49 -9.05
C MET A 49 14.19 2.93 -8.59
N ILE A 50 14.02 3.22 -7.31
CA ILE A 50 13.81 4.58 -6.80
C ILE A 50 15.15 5.20 -6.41
N LYS A 51 15.53 6.25 -7.12
CA LYS A 51 16.67 7.12 -6.83
C LYS A 51 16.24 8.15 -5.80
N LEU A 52 16.66 7.91 -4.57
CA LEU A 52 16.56 8.86 -3.47
C LEU A 52 17.94 9.35 -3.10
N ASP A 53 18.07 10.64 -2.81
CA ASP A 53 19.25 11.17 -2.15
C ASP A 53 19.23 10.77 -0.67
N LYS A 54 20.11 9.82 -0.33
CA LYS A 54 20.28 9.27 1.02
C LYS A 54 21.45 9.89 1.76
N SER A 55 22.11 10.90 1.19
CA SER A 55 23.34 11.49 1.76
C SER A 55 23.14 12.06 3.16
N ASN A 56 21.91 12.51 3.46
CA ASN A 56 21.53 13.07 4.75
C ASN A 56 20.75 12.09 5.63
N PHE A 57 20.68 10.81 5.27
CA PHE A 57 19.95 9.83 6.08
C PHE A 57 20.73 9.51 7.35
N THR A 58 20.03 9.49 8.48
CA THR A 58 20.55 8.92 9.72
C THR A 58 20.71 7.39 9.57
N GLU A 59 21.39 6.77 10.54
CA GLU A 59 21.53 5.30 10.57
C GLU A 59 20.15 4.61 10.59
N GLU A 60 19.23 5.05 11.44
CA GLU A 60 17.87 4.52 11.51
C GLU A 60 17.09 4.68 10.20
N GLN A 61 17.27 5.79 9.50
CA GLN A 61 16.62 6.04 8.20
C GLN A 61 17.20 5.12 7.11
N ASN A 62 18.51 4.88 7.13
CA ASN A 62 19.16 3.94 6.22
C ASN A 62 18.71 2.50 6.49
N ASP A 63 18.63 2.09 7.76
CA ASP A 63 18.12 0.78 8.16
C ASP A 63 16.69 0.56 7.67
N ALA A 64 15.79 1.52 7.95
CA ALA A 64 14.41 1.46 7.47
C ALA A 64 14.37 1.39 5.94
N TYR A 65 15.15 2.21 5.24
CA TYR A 65 15.16 2.20 3.78
C TYR A 65 15.61 0.83 3.22
N ASN A 66 16.63 0.22 3.83
CA ASN A 66 17.16 -1.08 3.41
C ASN A 66 16.22 -2.25 3.74
N SER A 67 15.35 -2.09 4.74
CA SER A 67 14.30 -3.07 5.07
C SER A 67 13.21 -3.15 4.00
N VAL A 68 12.98 -2.06 3.26
CA VAL A 68 11.98 -2.01 2.18
C VAL A 68 12.48 -2.75 0.94
N LYS A 69 11.65 -3.61 0.36
CA LYS A 69 11.95 -4.31 -0.90
C LYS A 69 11.21 -3.72 -2.09
N ARG A 70 9.92 -3.42 -1.92
CA ARG A 70 9.06 -2.93 -3.00
C ARG A 70 7.90 -2.09 -2.47
N LEU A 71 7.39 -1.25 -3.35
CA LEU A 71 6.22 -0.42 -3.14
C LEU A 71 5.13 -0.86 -4.11
N ASN A 72 3.97 -1.22 -3.58
CA ASN A 72 2.79 -1.46 -4.39
C ASN A 72 1.84 -0.26 -4.25
N PHE A 73 1.68 0.46 -5.34
CA PHE A 73 0.93 1.69 -5.45
C PHE A 73 -0.41 1.45 -6.15
N LEU A 74 -1.48 2.05 -5.63
CA LEU A 74 -2.76 2.18 -6.30
C LEU A 74 -3.30 3.59 -6.04
N ALA A 75 -3.66 4.29 -7.10
CA ALA A 75 -4.28 5.61 -7.00
C ALA A 75 -5.59 5.67 -7.76
N TYR A 76 -6.54 6.40 -7.20
CA TYR A 76 -7.79 6.81 -7.81
C TYR A 76 -7.72 8.29 -8.17
N LYS A 77 -8.08 8.63 -9.41
CA LYS A 77 -8.23 10.03 -9.84
C LYS A 77 -9.71 10.37 -9.97
N THR A 78 -10.07 11.52 -9.41
CA THR A 78 -11.38 12.13 -9.67
C THR A 78 -11.45 12.64 -11.12
N SER A 79 -12.37 12.14 -11.92
CA SER A 79 -12.66 12.71 -13.25
C SER A 79 -13.74 13.80 -13.18
N GLU A 80 -13.81 14.69 -14.18
CA GLU A 80 -14.89 15.70 -14.28
C GLU A 80 -16.28 15.06 -14.42
N THR A 81 -16.35 13.82 -14.91
CA THR A 81 -17.57 13.04 -15.09
C THR A 81 -17.94 12.18 -13.88
N ASP A 82 -17.00 11.94 -12.96
CA ASP A 82 -17.29 11.19 -11.74
C ASP A 82 -18.16 12.05 -10.84
N THR A 83 -19.43 11.67 -10.75
CA THR A 83 -20.29 12.13 -9.66
C THR A 83 -19.59 11.86 -8.35
N ASP A 84 -19.48 12.90 -7.51
CA ASP A 84 -19.04 12.93 -6.10
C ASP A 84 -19.43 11.68 -5.26
N ILE A 85 -20.43 10.91 -5.71
CA ILE A 85 -20.86 9.61 -5.19
C ILE A 85 -19.80 8.50 -5.36
N ILE A 86 -19.28 8.23 -6.56
CA ILE A 86 -18.36 7.09 -6.81
C ILE A 86 -17.06 7.29 -6.02
N TYR A 87 -16.48 8.49 -6.09
CA TYR A 87 -15.31 8.84 -5.28
C TYR A 87 -15.57 8.61 -3.78
N LYS A 88 -16.73 9.02 -3.27
CA LYS A 88 -17.09 8.80 -1.86
C LYS A 88 -17.24 7.33 -1.51
N GLU A 89 -17.79 6.52 -2.40
CA GLU A 89 -17.94 5.07 -2.22
C GLU A 89 -16.57 4.39 -2.17
N GLU A 90 -15.68 4.70 -3.11
CA GLU A 90 -14.31 4.16 -3.12
C GLU A 90 -13.52 4.61 -1.88
N LEU A 91 -13.60 5.89 -1.53
CA LEU A 91 -12.99 6.43 -0.34
C LEU A 91 -13.53 5.78 0.95
N ALA A 92 -14.84 5.52 1.03
CA ALA A 92 -15.46 4.85 2.16
C ALA A 92 -15.04 3.38 2.25
N THR A 93 -14.90 2.71 1.10
CA THR A 93 -14.41 1.33 1.02
C THR A 93 -12.99 1.22 1.57
N VAL A 94 -12.06 2.05 1.09
CA VAL A 94 -10.67 2.06 1.58
C VAL A 94 -10.61 2.36 3.07
N LYS A 95 -11.36 3.35 3.55
CA LYS A 95 -11.43 3.67 5.00
C LYS A 95 -11.95 2.50 5.82
N THR A 96 -12.96 1.78 5.31
CA THR A 96 -13.50 0.59 5.99
C THR A 96 -12.46 -0.51 6.08
N ILE A 97 -11.71 -0.75 5.00
CA ILE A 97 -10.60 -1.71 5.00
C ILE A 97 -9.55 -1.32 6.05
N LEU A 98 -9.11 -0.05 6.06
CA LEU A 98 -8.09 0.45 6.98
C LEU A 98 -8.53 0.57 8.45
N ASN A 99 -9.82 0.41 8.73
CA ASN A 99 -10.37 0.37 10.09
C ASN A 99 -10.40 -1.05 10.69
N ASP A 100 -10.03 -2.08 9.91
CA ASP A 100 -9.86 -3.43 10.44
C ASP A 100 -8.78 -3.44 11.53
N SER A 101 -9.01 -4.21 12.60
CA SER A 101 -8.12 -4.34 13.76
C SER A 101 -6.69 -4.76 13.44
N LYS A 102 -6.44 -5.35 12.27
CA LYS A 102 -5.08 -5.72 11.83
C LYS A 102 -4.21 -4.52 11.43
N TYR A 103 -4.80 -3.35 11.21
CA TYR A 103 -4.08 -2.13 10.83
C TYR A 103 -3.85 -1.23 12.03
N THR A 104 -2.66 -1.30 12.61
CA THR A 104 -2.25 -0.43 13.73
C THR A 104 -1.86 0.94 13.21
N ASP A 105 -2.31 2.00 13.89
CA ASP A 105 -1.96 3.39 13.55
C ASP A 105 -0.48 3.68 13.84
N LEU A 106 0.21 4.28 12.87
CA LEU A 106 1.56 4.78 13.04
C LEU A 106 1.58 6.30 13.10
N MET A 107 0.97 6.97 12.11
CA MET A 107 0.89 8.43 12.04
C MET A 107 -0.37 8.88 11.29
N GLU A 108 -0.90 10.05 11.64
CA GLU A 108 -1.96 10.71 10.88
C GLU A 108 -1.66 12.21 10.77
N PHE A 109 -1.80 12.74 9.54
CA PHE A 109 -1.65 14.16 9.24
C PHE A 109 -2.86 14.63 8.44
N SER A 110 -3.43 15.78 8.81
CA SER A 110 -4.53 16.39 8.07
C SER A 110 -4.31 17.90 7.95
N ASP A 111 -4.33 18.42 6.72
CA ASP A 111 -4.17 19.86 6.44
C ASP A 111 -4.99 20.27 5.21
N LYS A 112 -5.83 21.31 5.35
CA LYS A 112 -6.56 21.98 4.25
C LYS A 112 -7.20 21.02 3.23
N GLY A 113 -7.92 20.00 3.71
CA GLY A 113 -8.62 19.03 2.84
C GLY A 113 -7.74 17.93 2.25
N ARG A 114 -6.46 17.87 2.65
CA ARG A 114 -5.55 16.73 2.43
C ARG A 114 -5.47 15.92 3.72
N LYS A 115 -5.53 14.59 3.59
CA LYS A 115 -5.37 13.66 4.70
C LYS A 115 -4.35 12.59 4.33
N ILE A 116 -3.39 12.34 5.21
CA ILE A 116 -2.41 11.25 5.13
C ILE A 116 -2.55 10.40 6.39
N ILE A 117 -2.68 9.09 6.21
CA ILE A 117 -2.71 8.09 7.28
C ILE A 117 -1.61 7.09 6.98
N VAL A 118 -0.79 6.78 7.97
CA VAL A 118 0.21 5.72 7.93
C VAL A 118 -0.18 4.68 8.97
N LYS A 119 -0.34 3.45 8.51
CA LYS A 119 -0.71 2.29 9.31
C LYS A 119 0.28 1.16 9.04
N TYR A 120 0.32 0.16 9.90
CA TYR A 120 1.08 -1.05 9.64
C TYR A 120 0.30 -2.31 10.03
N ILE A 121 0.67 -3.44 9.42
CA ILE A 121 0.24 -4.79 9.81
C ILE A 121 1.48 -5.49 10.36
N GLY A 122 1.36 -6.15 11.50
CA GLY A 122 2.44 -6.91 12.13
C GLY A 122 2.41 -6.77 13.64
N THR A 123 3.59 -6.85 14.25
CA THR A 123 3.83 -6.64 15.67
C THR A 123 4.43 -5.25 15.93
N ASP A 124 4.50 -4.84 17.19
CA ASP A 124 5.14 -3.57 17.57
C ASP A 124 6.65 -3.54 17.22
N ASP A 125 7.29 -4.70 17.14
CA ASP A 125 8.72 -4.82 16.83
C ASP A 125 8.99 -4.98 15.32
N GLU A 126 8.10 -5.67 14.60
CA GLU A 126 8.27 -6.03 13.19
C GLU A 126 6.93 -5.91 12.43
N ALA A 127 6.92 -5.04 11.43
CA ALA A 127 5.84 -4.87 10.48
C ALA A 127 6.02 -5.80 9.27
N ASP A 128 4.97 -6.53 8.92
CA ASP A 128 4.86 -7.28 7.67
C ASP A 128 4.59 -6.34 6.49
N GLU A 129 3.82 -5.27 6.74
CA GLU A 129 3.39 -4.31 5.73
C GLU A 129 3.18 -2.94 6.36
N VAL A 130 3.70 -1.87 5.75
CA VAL A 130 3.34 -0.49 6.08
C VAL A 130 2.46 0.08 4.98
N VAL A 131 1.33 0.67 5.34
CA VAL A 131 0.36 1.26 4.41
C VAL A 131 0.32 2.77 4.59
N VAL A 132 0.62 3.49 3.51
CA VAL A 132 0.47 4.94 3.42
C VAL A 132 -0.77 5.24 2.57
N PHE A 133 -1.77 5.84 3.19
CA PHE A 133 -2.98 6.31 2.51
C PHE A 133 -3.01 7.83 2.47
N GLY A 134 -3.07 8.41 1.26
CA GLY A 134 -3.20 9.85 1.04
C GLY A 134 -4.50 10.17 0.30
N SER A 135 -5.20 11.22 0.68
CA SER A 135 -6.39 11.70 -0.02
C SER A 135 -6.43 13.22 -0.10
N ALA A 136 -6.89 13.74 -1.22
CA ALA A 136 -7.11 15.16 -1.46
C ALA A 136 -8.38 15.31 -2.30
N LYS A 137 -9.34 16.12 -1.83
CA LYS A 137 -10.69 16.20 -2.44
C LYS A 137 -10.68 16.53 -3.93
N GLU A 138 -9.70 17.31 -4.40
CA GLU A 138 -9.61 17.77 -5.79
C GLU A 138 -8.78 16.87 -6.70
N LEU A 139 -7.97 15.97 -6.13
CA LEU A 139 -7.05 15.10 -6.89
C LEU A 139 -7.47 13.62 -6.85
N GLY A 140 -8.16 13.19 -5.80
CA GLY A 140 -8.50 11.80 -5.54
C GLY A 140 -7.78 11.23 -4.32
N PHE A 141 -7.37 9.97 -4.38
CA PHE A 141 -6.61 9.34 -3.29
C PHE A 141 -5.59 8.34 -3.82
N GLY A 142 -4.60 8.00 -2.99
CA GLY A 142 -3.57 7.01 -3.27
C GLY A 142 -3.30 6.14 -2.06
N ILE A 143 -2.94 4.90 -2.33
CA ILE A 143 -2.53 3.89 -1.35
C ILE A 143 -1.16 3.38 -1.78
N VAL A 144 -0.19 3.43 -0.86
CA VAL A 144 1.13 2.83 -1.04
C VAL A 144 1.29 1.74 0.01
N ARG A 145 1.48 0.50 -0.45
CA ARG A 145 1.82 -0.63 0.39
C ARG A 145 3.33 -0.82 0.31
N VAL A 146 4.00 -0.70 1.45
CA VAL A 146 5.43 -0.88 1.60
C VAL A 146 5.65 -2.29 2.12
N LEU A 147 6.38 -3.09 1.34
CA LEU A 147 6.67 -4.49 1.63
C LEU A 147 8.17 -4.69 1.69
N GLY A 148 8.62 -5.45 2.68
CA GLY A 148 10.01 -5.60 3.03
C GLY A 148 10.24 -6.78 3.96
N ASP A 149 11.45 -6.87 4.50
CA ASP A 149 11.81 -7.79 5.58
C ASP A 149 12.36 -6.97 6.76
N ASP A 150 12.17 -7.43 8.00
CA ASP A 150 12.72 -6.79 9.20
C ASP A 150 12.32 -5.30 9.34
N MET A 151 11.11 -4.92 8.90
CA MET A 151 10.64 -3.54 8.94
C MET A 151 10.20 -3.15 10.36
N SER A 152 11.01 -2.38 11.08
CA SER A 152 10.60 -1.84 12.38
C SER A 152 9.59 -0.69 12.22
N PRO A 153 8.38 -0.76 12.83
CA PRO A 153 7.38 0.32 12.73
C PRO A 153 7.93 1.70 13.10
N ASP A 154 8.69 1.79 14.19
CA ASP A 154 9.31 3.03 14.65
C ASP A 154 10.29 3.62 13.63
N LYS A 155 11.18 2.79 13.07
CA LYS A 155 12.13 3.25 12.04
C LYS A 155 11.40 3.65 10.76
N MET A 156 10.28 2.99 10.42
CA MET A 156 9.45 3.35 9.26
C MET A 156 8.78 4.72 9.43
N ALA A 157 8.37 5.10 10.65
CA ALA A 157 7.88 6.44 10.94
C ALA A 157 8.99 7.51 10.72
N THR A 158 10.21 7.21 11.17
CA THR A 158 11.37 8.08 10.97
C THR A 158 11.72 8.24 9.49
N LEU A 159 11.69 7.15 8.71
CA LEU A 159 11.92 7.20 7.26
C LEU A 159 10.86 8.04 6.55
N PHE A 160 9.58 7.83 6.86
CA PHE A 160 8.50 8.62 6.26
C PHE A 160 8.66 10.12 6.52
N THR A 161 9.06 10.49 7.74
CA THR A 161 9.32 11.90 8.10
C THR A 161 10.49 12.48 7.30
N ALA A 162 11.55 11.71 7.08
CA ALA A 162 12.67 12.13 6.23
C ALA A 162 12.25 12.36 4.77
N LEU A 163 11.38 11.48 4.25
CA LEU A 163 10.91 11.52 2.87
C LEU A 163 9.93 12.66 2.58
N GLN A 164 9.23 13.19 3.59
CA GLN A 164 8.36 14.37 3.40
C GLN A 164 9.11 15.59 2.87
N GLY A 165 10.42 15.71 3.16
CA GLY A 165 11.28 16.77 2.65
C GLY A 165 12.20 16.35 1.51
N ALA A 166 12.16 15.09 1.07
CA ALA A 166 13.10 14.56 0.09
C ALA A 166 12.65 14.85 -1.35
N ASN A 167 13.64 15.08 -2.22
CA ASN A 167 13.39 15.23 -3.65
C ASN A 167 13.47 13.86 -4.33
N VAL A 168 12.38 13.41 -4.96
CA VAL A 168 12.30 12.15 -5.72
C VAL A 168 12.52 12.47 -7.19
N ASP A 169 13.31 11.65 -7.90
CA ASP A 169 13.50 11.79 -9.34
C ASP A 169 12.17 11.62 -10.08
N GLU A 170 11.66 12.73 -10.63
CA GLU A 170 10.41 12.83 -11.37
C GLU A 170 10.29 11.82 -12.52
N SER A 171 11.42 11.45 -13.14
CA SER A 171 11.40 10.49 -14.25
C SER A 171 10.93 9.10 -13.85
N GLN A 172 11.03 8.76 -12.56
CA GLN A 172 10.75 7.41 -12.04
C GLN A 172 9.29 7.23 -11.61
N VAL A 173 8.60 8.36 -11.40
CA VAL A 173 7.18 8.40 -10.99
C VAL A 173 6.33 9.16 -12.02
N GLN A 174 6.86 9.34 -13.24
CA GLN A 174 6.23 10.13 -14.29
C GLN A 174 4.83 9.64 -14.63
N ASP A 175 4.62 8.32 -14.70
CA ASP A 175 3.31 7.74 -14.99
C ASP A 175 2.28 8.06 -13.89
N ILE A 176 2.71 8.03 -12.62
CA ILE A 176 1.87 8.41 -11.47
C ILE A 176 1.54 9.90 -11.53
N MET A 177 2.52 10.76 -11.82
CA MET A 177 2.28 12.20 -11.92
C MET A 177 1.39 12.56 -13.11
N ASN A 178 1.58 11.92 -14.26
CA ASN A 178 0.77 12.12 -15.44
C ASN A 178 -0.66 11.63 -15.24
N PHE A 179 -0.85 10.58 -14.45
CA PHE A 179 -2.18 10.12 -14.09
C PHE A 179 -2.98 11.24 -13.43
N PHE A 180 -2.42 11.97 -12.46
CA PHE A 180 -3.11 13.05 -11.73
C PHE A 180 -3.18 14.41 -12.47
N LYS A 181 -2.37 14.63 -13.50
CA LYS A 181 -2.46 15.81 -14.38
C LYS A 181 -3.68 15.74 -15.29
#